data_AF-A0A0H5R3V8-F1
#
_entry.id   AF-A0A0H5R3V8-F1
#
_cell.length_a   1.000
_cell.length_b   1.000
_cell.length_c   1.000
_cell.angle_alpha   90.00
_cell.angle_beta   90.00
_cell.angle_gamma   90.00
#
_symmetry.space_group_name_H-M   'P 1'
#
loop_
_entity.id
_entity.type
_entity.pdbx_description
1 polymer ?
#
loop_
_entity_poly.entity_id
_entity_poly.type
_entity_poly.pdbx_seq_one_letter_code
_entity_poly.pdbx_strand_id
1 'polypeptide(L)'
;FLCVEVRGVSRSTMVIKTETCFFSESKIYPGHGTQFVRKDGKLLHFLNAKNASLYHQGKKAMRLTWTMAWRRLNKKVRVDVVSKRRTKRRVRVQKAVAGQTLEDIRKKRAAKPVLRNLQKEAQIRAVKDRKAKSEAAKQSAGAGKAKHSKLPPQQKTKFSKKGSQNR
;
A
#
# COMPACT_ATOMS: atom_id res chain seq x y z
N PHE A 1 -20.30 -8.05 -45.13
CA PHE A 1 -20.95 -9.12 -44.35
C PHE A 1 -21.35 -8.56 -43.00
N LEU A 2 -22.66 -8.54 -42.73
CA LEU A 2 -23.32 -7.78 -41.68
C LEU A 2 -22.66 -7.97 -40.30
N CYS A 3 -22.24 -6.84 -39.71
CA CYS A 3 -21.96 -6.73 -38.29
C CYS A 3 -23.30 -6.81 -37.55
N VAL A 4 -23.65 -7.98 -37.06
CA VAL A 4 -24.81 -8.15 -36.16
C VAL A 4 -24.41 -7.56 -34.80
N GLU A 5 -24.79 -6.31 -34.61
CA GLU A 5 -24.79 -5.63 -33.33
C GLU A 5 -25.73 -6.38 -32.38
N VAL A 6 -25.15 -7.25 -31.54
CA VAL A 6 -25.88 -7.92 -30.47
C VAL A 6 -26.22 -6.85 -29.44
N ARG A 7 -27.41 -6.26 -29.63
CA ARG A 7 -28.05 -5.30 -28.75
C ARG A 7 -27.79 -5.70 -27.30
N GLY A 8 -27.23 -4.76 -26.53
CA GLY A 8 -27.03 -4.92 -25.10
C GLY A 8 -28.37 -5.20 -24.43
N VAL A 9 -28.62 -6.47 -24.11
CA VAL A 9 -29.76 -6.88 -23.31
C VAL A 9 -29.53 -6.30 -21.92
N SER A 10 -30.21 -5.19 -21.62
CA SER A 10 -30.41 -4.77 -20.24
C SER A 10 -31.18 -5.90 -19.56
N ARG A 11 -30.45 -6.69 -18.76
CA ARG A 11 -31.06 -7.80 -18.05
C ARG A 11 -31.93 -7.20 -16.96
N SER A 12 -33.25 -7.23 -17.14
CA SER A 12 -34.21 -7.07 -16.05
C SER A 12 -33.74 -7.95 -14.89
N THR A 13 -33.42 -7.33 -13.76
CA THR A 13 -33.00 -8.02 -12.55
C THR A 13 -34.23 -8.67 -11.93
N MET A 14 -34.59 -9.85 -12.41
CA MET A 14 -35.51 -10.74 -11.70
C MET A 14 -34.92 -10.99 -10.31
N VAL A 15 -35.68 -10.64 -9.26
CA VAL A 15 -35.27 -10.69 -7.84
C VAL A 15 -35.31 -12.14 -7.34
N ILE A 16 -34.58 -13.02 -8.01
CA ILE A 16 -34.45 -14.44 -7.67
C ILE A 16 -32.96 -14.74 -7.55
N LYS A 17 -32.58 -15.45 -6.48
CA LYS A 17 -31.20 -15.89 -6.28
C LYS A 17 -30.81 -16.81 -7.44
N THR A 18 -29.81 -16.38 -8.21
CA THR A 18 -29.28 -17.13 -9.36
C THR A 18 -27.89 -17.64 -9.01
N GLU A 19 -27.70 -18.95 -9.11
CA GLU A 19 -26.40 -19.57 -8.97
C GLU A 19 -25.62 -19.43 -10.28
N THR A 20 -24.29 -19.52 -10.24
CA THR A 20 -23.45 -19.41 -11.44
C THR A 20 -22.85 -20.76 -11.80
N CYS A 21 -23.00 -21.17 -13.06
CA CYS A 21 -22.40 -22.40 -13.57
C CYS A 21 -20.88 -22.35 -13.48
N PHE A 22 -20.26 -23.37 -12.90
CA PHE A 22 -18.80 -23.45 -12.75
C PHE A 22 -18.06 -23.50 -14.10
N PHE A 23 -18.63 -24.20 -15.08
CA PHE A 23 -17.96 -24.43 -16.36
C PHE A 23 -18.15 -23.28 -17.35
N SER A 24 -19.39 -22.83 -17.54
CA SER A 24 -19.75 -21.86 -18.58
C SER A 24 -19.99 -20.44 -18.04
N GLU A 25 -19.98 -20.24 -16.72
CA GLU A 25 -20.27 -18.98 -16.03
C GLU A 25 -21.65 -18.37 -16.37
N SER A 26 -22.55 -19.20 -16.89
CA SER A 26 -23.93 -18.82 -17.18
C SER A 26 -24.75 -18.81 -15.90
N LYS A 27 -25.72 -17.88 -15.80
CA LYS A 27 -26.66 -17.83 -14.67
C LYS A 27 -27.58 -19.05 -14.71
N ILE A 28 -27.74 -19.71 -13.56
CA ILE A 28 -28.63 -20.84 -13.33
C ILE A 28 -29.82 -20.30 -12.55
N TYR A 29 -31.01 -20.42 -13.15
CA TYR A 29 -32.28 -20.14 -12.47
C TYR A 29 -32.69 -21.36 -11.63
N PRO A 30 -33.52 -21.18 -10.60
CA PRO A 30 -34.00 -22.30 -9.80
C PRO A 30 -34.67 -23.38 -10.68
N GLY A 31 -34.59 -24.64 -10.24
CA GLY A 31 -35.12 -25.80 -10.97
C GLY A 31 -34.30 -26.24 -12.19
N HIS A 32 -33.11 -25.66 -12.41
CA HIS A 32 -32.25 -26.02 -13.54
C HIS A 32 -30.90 -26.58 -13.09
N GLY A 33 -30.36 -27.48 -13.91
CA GLY A 33 -29.01 -27.99 -13.77
C GLY A 33 -28.84 -29.02 -12.67
N THR A 34 -27.58 -29.33 -12.36
CA THR A 34 -27.18 -30.32 -11.36
C THR A 34 -26.05 -29.77 -10.50
N GLN A 35 -25.93 -30.29 -9.28
CA GLN A 35 -24.87 -29.94 -8.34
C GLN A 35 -23.97 -31.15 -8.14
N PHE A 36 -22.67 -30.97 -8.27
CA PHE A 36 -21.67 -32.01 -8.10
C PHE A 36 -20.72 -31.63 -6.98
N VAL A 37 -20.59 -32.50 -5.97
CA VAL A 37 -19.61 -32.33 -4.90
C VAL A 37 -18.32 -33.03 -5.31
N ARG A 38 -17.24 -32.28 -5.42
CA ARG A 38 -15.91 -32.84 -5.66
C ARG A 38 -15.35 -33.46 -4.38
N LYS A 39 -14.40 -34.39 -4.50
CA LYS A 39 -13.68 -35.00 -3.37
C LYS A 39 -13.11 -33.97 -2.37
N ASP A 40 -12.71 -32.79 -2.86
CA ASP A 40 -12.21 -31.68 -2.03
C ASP A 40 -13.30 -30.94 -1.23
N GLY A 41 -14.55 -31.42 -1.25
CA GLY A 41 -15.71 -30.76 -0.63
C GLY A 41 -16.25 -29.55 -1.39
N LYS A 42 -15.74 -29.27 -2.59
CA LYS A 42 -16.21 -28.14 -3.42
C LYS A 42 -17.49 -28.50 -4.15
N LEU A 43 -18.55 -27.72 -3.91
CA LEU A 43 -19.81 -27.81 -4.62
C LEU A 43 -19.70 -27.06 -5.96
N LEU A 44 -19.90 -27.78 -7.05
CA LEU A 44 -19.87 -27.26 -8.42
C LEU A 44 -21.28 -27.28 -8.99
N HIS A 45 -21.78 -26.13 -9.43
CA HIS A 45 -23.07 -26.03 -10.10
C HIS A 45 -22.89 -26.13 -11.61
N PHE A 46 -23.65 -27.00 -12.28
CA PHE A 46 -23.67 -27.14 -13.73
C PHE A 46 -25.04 -26.80 -14.29
N LEU A 47 -25.09 -25.93 -15.30
CA LEU A 47 -26.36 -25.55 -15.95
C LEU A 47 -27.02 -26.72 -16.70
N ASN A 48 -26.24 -27.47 -17.49
CA ASN A 48 -26.72 -28.51 -18.41
C ASN A 48 -25.85 -29.77 -18.31
N ALA A 49 -26.39 -30.92 -18.74
CA ALA A 49 -25.64 -32.19 -18.85
C ALA A 49 -24.37 -32.07 -19.71
N LYS A 50 -24.39 -31.22 -20.76
CA LYS A 50 -23.20 -30.90 -21.57
C LYS A 50 -22.03 -30.39 -20.72
N ASN A 51 -22.31 -29.51 -19.77
CA ASN A 51 -21.29 -28.89 -18.92
C ASN A 51 -20.72 -29.90 -17.92
N ALA A 52 -21.59 -30.74 -17.35
CA ALA A 52 -21.18 -31.81 -16.45
C ALA A 52 -20.31 -32.85 -17.19
N SER A 53 -20.74 -33.31 -18.37
CA SER A 53 -19.99 -34.29 -19.18
C SER A 53 -18.60 -33.76 -19.56
N LEU A 54 -18.49 -32.52 -20.04
CA LEU A 54 -17.20 -31.92 -20.39
C LEU A 54 -16.26 -31.76 -19.17
N TYR A 55 -16.82 -31.49 -18.01
CA TYR A 55 -16.06 -31.43 -16.75
C TYR A 55 -15.52 -32.81 -16.36
N HIS A 56 -16.35 -33.87 -16.44
CA HIS A 56 -15.91 -35.24 -16.15
C HIS A 56 -14.89 -35.77 -17.17
N GLN A 57 -14.97 -35.34 -18.43
CA GLN A 57 -13.95 -35.62 -19.45
C GLN A 57 -12.62 -34.87 -19.22
N GLY A 58 -12.52 -34.03 -18.18
CA GLY A 58 -11.31 -33.26 -17.88
C GLY A 58 -11.02 -32.13 -18.88
N LYS A 59 -12.00 -31.74 -19.71
CA LYS A 59 -11.82 -30.62 -20.66
C LYS A 59 -11.82 -29.31 -19.88
N LYS A 60 -10.82 -28.46 -20.13
CA LYS A 60 -10.72 -27.14 -19.51
C LYS A 60 -11.60 -26.15 -20.26
N ALA A 61 -12.47 -25.42 -19.56
CA ALA A 61 -13.35 -24.41 -20.15
C ALA A 61 -12.58 -23.38 -21.00
N MET A 62 -11.38 -22.98 -20.54
CA MET A 62 -10.49 -22.05 -21.23
C MET A 62 -10.06 -22.50 -22.65
N ARG A 63 -10.19 -23.78 -23.01
CA ARG A 63 -9.87 -24.29 -24.36
C ARG A 63 -11.10 -24.31 -25.29
N LEU A 64 -12.30 -24.11 -24.77
CA LEU A 64 -13.54 -24.21 -25.54
C LEU A 64 -14.09 -22.82 -25.90
N THR A 65 -14.19 -22.55 -27.19
CA THR A 65 -14.49 -21.24 -27.78
C THR A 65 -15.82 -20.62 -27.35
N TRP A 66 -16.84 -21.45 -27.09
CA TRP A 66 -18.17 -20.99 -26.73
C TRP A 66 -18.30 -20.55 -25.26
N THR A 67 -17.37 -20.93 -24.39
CA THR A 67 -17.42 -20.60 -22.95
C THR A 67 -17.06 -19.14 -22.68
N MET A 68 -17.53 -18.61 -21.55
CA MET A 68 -17.15 -17.26 -21.12
C MET A 68 -15.66 -17.16 -20.75
N ALA A 69 -15.08 -18.20 -20.16
CA ALA A 69 -13.66 -18.25 -19.81
C ALA A 69 -12.75 -18.05 -21.02
N TRP A 70 -13.02 -18.74 -22.14
CA TRP A 70 -12.28 -18.54 -23.39
C TRP A 70 -12.47 -17.12 -23.93
N ARG A 71 -13.71 -16.59 -23.93
CA ARG A 71 -13.96 -15.22 -24.42
C ARG A 71 -13.25 -14.16 -23.59
N ARG A 72 -13.08 -14.34 -22.27
CA ARG A 72 -12.30 -13.44 -21.41
C ARG A 72 -10.82 -13.46 -21.79
N LEU A 73 -10.24 -14.64 -22.00
CA LEU A 73 -8.84 -14.78 -22.42
C LEU A 73 -8.60 -14.14 -23.79
N ASN A 74 -9.49 -14.38 -24.74
CA ASN A 74 -9.38 -13.91 -26.12
C ASN A 74 -9.96 -12.50 -26.33
N LYS A 75 -10.23 -11.75 -25.24
CA LYS A 75 -10.74 -10.36 -25.26
C LYS A 75 -11.99 -10.18 -26.13
N LYS A 76 -12.84 -11.20 -26.23
CA LYS A 76 -14.11 -11.16 -26.97
C LYS A 76 -15.27 -10.59 -26.13
N VAL A 77 -15.07 -10.45 -24.82
CA VAL A 77 -16.01 -9.81 -23.90
C VAL A 77 -15.47 -8.44 -23.53
N ARG A 78 -16.28 -7.39 -23.70
CA ARG A 78 -15.97 -6.05 -23.16
C ARG A 78 -16.10 -6.11 -21.64
N VAL A 79 -15.01 -5.84 -20.93
CA VAL A 79 -15.00 -5.78 -19.47
C VAL A 79 -15.06 -4.32 -19.07
N ASP A 80 -16.26 -3.77 -18.94
CA ASP A 80 -16.48 -2.36 -18.57
C ASP A 80 -15.94 -2.03 -17.16
N VAL A 81 -15.65 -3.06 -16.35
CA VAL A 81 -15.19 -2.99 -14.96
C VAL A 81 -13.74 -2.49 -14.84
N VAL A 82 -12.89 -2.67 -15.86
CA VAL A 82 -11.47 -2.26 -15.79
C VAL A 82 -11.31 -0.73 -15.79
N SER A 83 -12.31 0.01 -16.28
CA SER A 83 -12.26 1.48 -16.39
C SER A 83 -12.34 2.22 -15.04
N LYS A 84 -12.74 1.54 -13.95
CA LYS A 84 -13.07 2.21 -12.67
C LYS A 84 -12.04 2.03 -11.56
N ARG A 85 -10.82 1.57 -11.84
CA ARG A 85 -9.75 1.53 -10.83
C ARG A 85 -9.10 2.92 -10.64
N ARG A 86 -9.86 3.88 -10.09
CA ARG A 86 -9.31 5.17 -9.64
C ARG A 86 -8.81 5.03 -8.21
N THR A 87 -7.49 4.88 -8.04
CA THR A 87 -6.87 4.91 -6.71
C THR A 87 -7.10 6.28 -6.07
N LYS A 88 -7.96 6.36 -5.06
CA LYS A 88 -8.13 7.59 -4.27
C LYS A 88 -6.86 7.81 -3.43
N ARG A 89 -6.09 8.86 -3.74
CA ARG A 89 -4.98 9.29 -2.87
C ARG A 89 -5.57 9.96 -1.62
N ARG A 90 -5.32 9.38 -0.45
CA ARG A 90 -5.73 9.98 0.84
C ARG A 90 -4.72 11.07 1.22
N VAL A 91 -5.10 12.34 1.06
CA VAL A 91 -4.32 13.47 1.59
C VAL A 91 -4.54 13.55 3.10
N ARG A 92 -3.46 13.55 3.88
CA ARG A 92 -3.52 13.70 5.35
C ARG A 92 -3.56 15.19 5.69
N VAL A 93 -4.65 15.63 6.32
CA VAL A 93 -4.75 16.99 6.87
C VAL A 93 -3.84 17.10 8.09
N GLN A 94 -3.07 18.19 8.16
CA GLN A 94 -2.22 18.50 9.30
C GLN A 94 -3.11 18.88 10.50
N LYS A 95 -2.85 18.31 11.69
CA LYS A 95 -3.57 18.63 12.93
C LYS A 95 -2.75 19.57 13.81
N ALA A 96 -3.40 20.29 14.72
CA ALA A 96 -2.73 21.07 15.76
C ALA A 96 -1.91 20.15 16.67
N VAL A 97 -0.81 20.67 17.21
CA VAL A 97 0.10 19.97 18.11
C VAL A 97 -0.01 20.64 19.48
N ALA A 98 0.06 19.88 20.57
CA ALA A 98 -0.04 20.44 21.93
C ALA A 98 0.95 21.62 22.11
N GLY A 99 0.43 22.79 22.53
CA GLY A 99 1.20 24.01 22.71
C GLY A 99 1.40 24.91 21.47
N GLN A 100 0.94 24.52 20.27
CA GLN A 100 0.92 25.41 19.09
C GLN A 100 -0.37 25.25 18.28
N THR A 101 -1.02 26.36 17.98
CA THR A 101 -2.22 26.34 17.14
C THR A 101 -1.87 26.03 15.68
N LEU A 102 -2.84 25.52 14.92
CA LEU A 102 -2.67 25.18 13.51
C LEU A 102 -2.20 26.40 12.69
N GLU A 103 -2.67 27.60 13.05
CA GLU A 103 -2.37 28.86 12.37
C GLU A 103 -0.92 29.31 12.59
N ASP A 104 -0.37 29.10 13.78
CA ASP A 104 1.02 29.44 14.07
C ASP A 104 1.99 28.56 13.27
N ILE A 105 1.66 27.28 13.13
CA ILE A 105 2.44 26.32 12.33
C ILE A 105 2.38 26.67 10.83
N ARG A 106 1.24 27.17 10.35
CA ARG A 106 1.09 27.66 8.96
C ARG A 106 1.90 28.92 8.73
N LYS A 107 1.83 29.92 9.61
CA LYS A 107 2.60 31.17 9.53
C LYS A 107 4.11 30.93 9.54
N LYS A 108 4.60 30.05 10.43
CA LYS A 108 6.02 29.67 10.49
C LYS A 108 6.49 28.95 9.22
N ARG A 109 5.65 28.08 8.63
CA ARG A 109 5.94 27.40 7.36
C ARG A 109 5.95 28.36 6.18
N ALA A 110 5.01 29.31 6.14
CA ALA A 110 4.84 30.28 5.07
C ALA A 110 5.93 31.38 5.04
N ALA A 111 6.72 31.54 6.10
CA ALA A 111 7.84 32.48 6.13
C ALA A 111 8.83 32.20 4.98
N LYS A 112 9.13 33.25 4.19
CA LYS A 112 10.02 33.16 3.02
C LYS A 112 11.41 32.64 3.44
N PRO A 113 12.05 31.77 2.63
CA PRO A 113 13.30 31.12 2.99
C PRO A 113 14.45 32.12 3.22
N VAL A 114 14.46 33.25 2.51
CA VAL A 114 15.46 34.31 2.67
C VAL A 114 15.43 34.89 4.09
N LEU A 115 14.26 35.29 4.58
CA LEU A 115 14.09 35.82 5.94
C LEU A 115 14.43 34.78 7.01
N ARG A 116 14.07 33.52 6.76
CA ARG A 116 14.39 32.41 7.67
C ARG A 116 15.91 32.18 7.77
N ASN A 117 16.64 32.31 6.67
CA ASN A 117 18.09 32.10 6.65
C ASN A 117 18.82 33.26 7.33
N LEU A 118 18.40 34.52 7.10
CA LEU A 118 18.96 35.69 7.79
C LEU A 118 18.77 35.61 9.31
N GLN A 119 17.58 35.20 9.78
CA GLN A 119 17.33 34.99 11.21
C GLN A 119 18.20 33.89 11.80
N LYS A 120 18.41 32.79 11.08
CA LYS A 120 19.32 31.71 11.50
C LYS A 120 20.76 32.19 11.59
N GLU A 121 21.24 32.94 10.61
CA GLU A 121 22.60 33.47 10.61
C GLU A 121 22.84 34.46 11.76
N ALA A 122 21.87 35.34 12.03
CA ALA A 122 21.91 36.23 13.19
C ALA A 122 21.95 35.46 14.52
N GLN A 123 21.16 34.40 14.65
CA GLN A 123 21.18 33.53 15.83
C GLN A 123 22.51 32.78 15.98
N ILE A 124 23.07 32.26 14.88
CA ILE A 124 24.36 31.58 14.89
C ILE A 124 25.47 32.52 15.34
N ARG A 125 25.48 33.77 14.85
CA ARG A 125 26.44 34.80 15.27
C ARG A 125 26.30 35.11 16.77
N ALA A 126 25.09 35.38 17.25
CA ALA A 126 24.84 35.63 18.67
C ALA A 126 25.24 34.45 19.58
N VAL A 127 25.05 33.21 19.14
CA VAL A 127 25.49 32.02 19.88
C VAL A 127 27.02 31.90 19.89
N LYS A 128 27.69 32.19 18.77
CA LYS A 128 29.16 32.20 18.70
C LYS A 128 29.75 33.28 19.62
N ASP A 129 29.15 34.47 19.66
CA ASP A 129 29.60 35.56 20.52
C ASP A 129 29.38 35.25 22.00
N ARG A 130 28.24 34.63 22.35
CA ARG A 130 27.98 34.14 23.72
C ARG A 130 28.96 33.05 24.13
N LYS A 131 29.30 32.13 23.21
CA LYS A 131 30.31 31.09 23.46
C LYS A 131 31.68 31.70 23.67
N ALA A 132 32.13 32.61 22.80
CA ALA A 132 33.41 33.30 22.95
C ALA A 132 33.51 34.06 24.28
N LYS A 133 32.44 34.76 24.70
CA LYS A 133 32.37 35.44 26.00
C LYS A 133 32.38 34.46 27.17
N SER A 134 31.70 33.31 27.06
CA SER A 134 31.72 32.29 28.11
C SER A 134 33.07 31.57 28.22
N GLU A 135 33.77 31.35 27.11
CA GLU A 135 35.12 30.76 27.10
C GLU A 135 36.16 31.77 27.64
N ALA A 136 36.03 33.06 27.29
CA ALA A 136 36.84 34.12 27.89
C ALA A 136 36.60 34.26 29.41
N ALA A 137 35.36 34.14 29.87
CA ALA A 137 35.02 34.15 31.30
C ALA A 137 35.51 32.89 32.05
N LYS A 138 35.57 31.73 31.38
CA LYS A 138 36.17 30.50 31.95
C LYS A 138 37.69 30.58 32.01
N GLN A 139 38.33 31.23 31.05
CA GLN A 139 39.78 31.45 31.05
C GLN A 139 40.21 32.47 32.12
N SER A 140 39.40 33.50 32.40
CA SER A 140 39.66 34.44 33.50
C SER A 140 39.30 33.88 34.89
N ALA A 141 38.45 32.85 34.98
CA ALA A 141 38.16 32.15 36.23
C ALA A 141 39.11 30.95 36.51
N GLY A 142 40.02 30.61 35.59
CA GLY A 142 40.93 29.47 35.68
C GLY A 142 42.28 29.74 36.37
N ALA A 143 42.59 30.98 36.76
CA ALA A 143 43.84 31.35 37.42
C ALA A 143 43.83 31.09 38.94
N GLY A 144 43.31 29.94 39.38
CA GLY A 144 43.18 29.60 40.79
C GLY A 144 42.99 28.11 41.05
N LYS A 145 44.13 27.43 41.26
CA LYS A 145 44.36 26.09 41.86
C LYS A 145 44.67 24.94 40.91
N ALA A 146 45.99 24.71 40.79
CA ALA A 146 46.57 23.40 40.51
C ALA A 146 46.68 22.55 41.78
N LYS A 147 46.61 21.22 41.58
CA LYS A 147 46.99 20.05 42.41
C LYS A 147 45.80 19.18 42.85
N HIS A 148 45.67 17.98 42.27
CA HIS A 148 46.11 16.72 42.92
C HIS A 148 45.83 15.46 42.07
N SER A 149 46.77 14.51 42.20
CA SER A 149 46.72 13.04 42.00
C SER A 149 46.37 12.39 40.65
N LYS A 150 47.39 11.69 40.17
CA LYS A 150 47.49 10.66 39.12
C LYS A 150 47.22 9.28 39.76
N LEU A 151 46.39 8.42 39.15
CA LEU A 151 46.24 6.96 39.40
C LEU A 151 45.69 6.27 38.11
N PRO A 152 45.88 4.94 37.89
CA PRO A 152 46.43 4.36 36.64
C PRO A 152 45.41 3.86 35.59
N PRO A 153 45.87 3.46 34.38
CA PRO A 153 45.00 3.14 33.24
C PRO A 153 44.50 1.69 33.24
N GLN A 154 43.18 1.51 33.17
CA GLN A 154 42.57 0.20 32.93
C GLN A 154 42.26 -0.08 31.45
N GLN A 155 42.36 -1.36 31.13
CA GLN A 155 42.66 -1.95 29.84
C GLN A 155 41.46 -2.01 28.88
N LYS A 156 41.79 -1.91 27.60
CA LYS A 156 40.91 -2.16 26.46
C LYS A 156 40.58 -3.65 26.35
N THR A 157 39.33 -4.04 26.58
CA THR A 157 38.82 -5.33 26.09
C THR A 157 38.27 -5.15 24.68
N LYS A 158 38.98 -5.73 23.71
CA LYS A 158 38.54 -5.91 22.33
C LYS A 158 37.34 -6.84 22.29
N PHE A 159 36.19 -6.40 21.80
CA PHE A 159 35.17 -7.31 21.29
C PHE A 159 35.08 -7.13 19.77
N SER A 160 35.74 -8.04 19.07
CA SER A 160 35.63 -8.27 17.63
C SER A 160 34.90 -9.60 17.44
N LYS A 161 33.75 -9.58 16.78
CA LYS A 161 33.19 -10.74 16.09
C LYS A 161 32.27 -10.23 14.98
N LYS A 162 32.85 -10.08 13.78
CA LYS A 162 32.55 -10.90 12.59
C LYS A 162 31.06 -10.98 12.25
N GLY A 163 30.70 -10.36 11.13
CA GLY A 163 29.51 -10.74 10.39
C GLY A 163 29.66 -12.12 9.76
N SER A 164 28.52 -12.76 9.48
CA SER A 164 28.25 -13.57 8.29
C SER A 164 26.82 -14.11 8.36
N GLN A 165 26.20 -14.12 7.19
CA GLN A 165 24.87 -14.59 6.84
C GLN A 165 24.60 -16.06 7.24
N ASN A 166 23.33 -16.38 7.58
CA ASN A 166 22.47 -17.33 6.85
C ASN A 166 21.29 -17.81 7.73
N ARG A 167 20.07 -17.35 7.42
CA ARG A 167 18.92 -18.17 7.02
C ARG A 167 17.80 -17.28 6.51
#